data_AF-A0A927LD97-F1
#
_entry.id   AF-A0A927LD97-F1
#
_cell.length_a   1.000
_cell.length_b   1.000
_cell.length_c   1.000
_cell.angle_alpha   90.00
_cell.angle_beta   90.00
_cell.angle_gamma   90.00
#
_symmetry.space_group_name_H-M   'P 1'
#
loop_
_entity.id
_entity.type
_entity.pdbx_description
1 polymer ?
#
loop_
_entity_poly.entity_id
_entity_poly.type
_entity_poly.pdbx_seq_one_letter_code
_entity_poly.pdbx_strand_id
1 'polypeptide(L)'
;MSAAAPLVLFSTVAGVLAVGVGALAALLVPGTEARGVVWLVVTALIATGAGLWWGLTPVTERLRALDRALVGARPRGPEKR
;
A
#
# COMPACT_ATOMS: atom_id res chain seq x y z
N MET A 1 -9.12 -4.81 -18.50
CA MET A 1 -9.40 -4.15 -17.20
C MET A 1 -8.62 -4.92 -16.12
N SER A 2 -7.37 -4.57 -15.78
CA SER A 2 -6.62 -5.35 -14.75
C SER A 2 -5.47 -4.61 -14.04
N ALA A 3 -5.20 -3.35 -14.34
CA ALA A 3 -4.19 -2.57 -13.59
C ALA A 3 -4.71 -2.06 -12.23
N ALA A 4 -6.04 -2.00 -12.05
CA ALA A 4 -6.66 -1.49 -10.84
C ALA A 4 -6.49 -2.44 -9.63
N ALA A 5 -6.56 -3.76 -9.85
CA ALA A 5 -6.48 -4.75 -8.77
C ALA A 5 -5.18 -4.68 -7.93
N PRO A 6 -3.97 -4.65 -8.53
CA PRO A 6 -2.72 -4.53 -7.75
C PRO A 6 -2.56 -3.16 -7.09
N LEU A 7 -3.07 -2.09 -7.71
CA LEU A 7 -3.02 -0.73 -7.15
C LEU A 7 -3.96 -0.57 -5.95
N VAL A 8 -5.14 -1.20 -6.03
CA VAL A 8 -6.08 -1.30 -4.92
C VAL A 8 -5.48 -2.10 -3.78
N LEU A 9 -4.91 -3.28 -4.04
CA LEU A 9 -4.27 -4.09 -3.01
C LEU A 9 -3.13 -3.33 -2.32
N PHE A 10 -2.26 -2.69 -3.10
CA PHE A 10 -1.16 -1.88 -2.57
C PHE A 10 -1.68 -0.71 -1.72
N SER A 11 -2.66 0.05 -2.23
CA SER A 11 -3.22 1.20 -1.49
C SER A 11 -3.89 0.76 -0.19
N THR A 12 -4.61 -0.36 -0.21
CA THR A 12 -5.25 -0.91 0.99
C THR A 12 -4.20 -1.33 2.01
N VAL A 13 -3.17 -2.07 1.60
CA VAL A 13 -2.10 -2.49 2.52
C VAL A 13 -1.32 -1.29 3.08
N ALA A 14 -0.96 -0.33 2.22
CA ALA A 14 -0.27 0.88 2.62
C ALA A 14 -1.11 1.74 3.57
N GLY A 15 -2.41 1.88 3.30
CA GLY A 15 -3.34 2.59 4.17
C GLY A 15 -3.48 1.94 5.54
N VAL A 16 -3.68 0.62 5.58
CA VAL A 16 -3.76 -0.14 6.85
C VAL A 16 -2.47 -0.01 7.66
N LEU A 17 -1.30 -0.10 7.02
CA LEU A 17 -0.02 0.09 7.68
C LEU A 17 0.16 1.53 8.18
N ALA A 18 -0.19 2.53 7.37
CA ALA A 18 -0.09 3.95 7.77
C ALA A 18 -0.97 4.26 8.98
N VAL A 19 -2.19 3.73 9.01
CA VAL A 19 -3.13 3.89 10.14
C VAL A 19 -2.65 3.13 11.37
N GLY A 20 -2.20 1.88 11.20
CA GLY A 20 -1.72 1.03 12.28
C GLY A 20 -0.46 1.57 12.95
N VAL A 21 0.53 2.01 12.15
CA VAL A 21 1.76 2.63 12.65
C VAL A 21 1.47 3.96 13.32
N GLY A 22 0.59 4.78 12.74
CA GLY A 22 0.12 5.99 13.41
C GLY A 22 -0.49 5.68 14.76
N ALA A 23 -1.31 4.61 14.86
CA ALA A 23 -2.03 4.28 16.09
C ALA A 23 -1.06 3.82 17.18
N LEU A 24 -0.07 3.01 16.80
CA LEU A 24 1.02 2.61 17.70
C LEU A 24 1.84 3.81 18.16
N ALA A 25 2.14 4.76 17.26
CA ALA A 25 2.87 5.98 17.62
C ALA A 25 2.09 6.85 18.61
N ALA A 26 0.77 6.94 18.45
CA ALA A 26 -0.09 7.68 19.37
C ALA A 26 -0.08 7.08 20.80
N LEU A 27 0.07 5.76 20.96
CA LEU A 27 0.13 5.17 22.30
C LEU A 27 1.33 5.68 23.13
N LEU A 28 2.41 6.09 22.48
CA LEU A 28 3.62 6.63 23.12
C LEU A 28 3.46 8.06 23.64
N VAL A 29 2.37 8.76 23.27
CA VAL A 29 2.16 10.17 23.64
C VAL A 29 1.20 10.29 24.81
N PRO A 30 1.57 10.98 25.91
CA PRO A 30 0.63 11.30 26.99
C PRO A 30 -0.30 12.45 26.57
N GLY A 31 -1.59 12.32 26.86
CA GLY A 31 -2.63 13.31 26.53
C GLY A 31 -3.44 12.98 25.28
N THR A 32 -4.76 12.88 25.42
CA THR A 32 -5.70 12.42 24.37
C THR A 32 -5.73 13.31 23.12
N GLU A 33 -5.57 14.63 23.26
CA GLU A 33 -5.55 15.55 22.11
C GLU A 33 -4.27 15.40 21.28
N ALA A 34 -3.11 15.32 21.95
CA ALA A 34 -1.82 15.13 21.28
C ALA A 34 -1.72 13.77 20.58
N ARG A 35 -2.37 12.73 21.12
CA ARG A 35 -2.46 11.40 20.48
C ARG A 35 -3.13 11.45 19.11
N GLY A 36 -4.25 12.16 18.99
CA GLY A 36 -4.96 12.29 17.73
C GLY A 36 -4.14 13.03 16.67
N VAL A 37 -3.44 14.08 17.06
CA VAL A 37 -2.56 14.84 16.16
C VAL A 37 -1.38 13.99 15.70
N VAL A 38 -0.70 13.29 16.61
CA VAL A 38 0.44 12.43 16.27
C VAL A 38 0.00 11.26 15.41
N TRP A 39 -1.16 10.67 15.70
CA TRP A 39 -1.78 9.65 14.85
C TRP A 39 -1.93 10.14 13.40
N LEU A 40 -2.60 11.28 13.22
CA LEU A 40 -2.86 11.85 11.89
C LEU A 40 -1.58 12.24 11.16
N VAL A 41 -0.61 12.86 11.85
CA VAL A 41 0.66 13.29 11.25
C VAL A 41 1.47 12.09 10.76
N VAL A 42 1.60 11.04 11.59
CA VAL A 42 2.36 9.84 11.22
C VAL A 42 1.66 9.09 10.08
N THR A 43 0.34 8.95 10.13
CA THR A 43 -0.43 8.33 9.05
C THR A 43 -0.30 9.12 7.75
N ALA A 44 -0.40 10.44 7.79
CA ALA A 44 -0.23 11.29 6.61
C ALA A 44 1.17 11.16 6.01
N LEU A 45 2.23 11.24 6.81
CA LEU A 45 3.62 11.10 6.34
C LEU A 45 3.86 9.77 5.62
N ILE A 46 3.38 8.66 6.20
CA ILE A 46 3.54 7.32 5.62
C ILE A 46 2.73 7.19 4.33
N ALA A 47 1.47 7.64 4.32
CA ALA A 47 0.61 7.59 3.14
C ALA A 47 1.15 8.46 2.00
N THR A 48 1.58 9.68 2.30
CA THR A 48 2.18 10.59 1.32
C THR A 48 3.50 10.06 0.80
N GLY A 49 4.35 9.47 1.65
CA GLY A 49 5.60 8.81 1.23
C GLY A 49 5.35 7.60 0.33
N ALA A 50 4.36 6.77 0.63
CA ALA A 50 3.97 5.64 -0.21
C ALA A 50 3.40 6.10 -1.57
N GLY A 51 2.61 7.17 -1.59
CA GLY A 51 2.10 7.81 -2.80
C GLY A 51 3.20 8.44 -3.65
N LEU A 52 4.13 9.16 -3.03
CA LEU A 52 5.31 9.74 -3.69
C LEU A 52 6.23 8.67 -4.25
N TRP A 53 6.46 7.56 -3.52
CA TRP A 53 7.24 6.43 -4.01
C TRP A 53 6.64 5.82 -5.28
N TRP A 54 5.30 5.73 -5.34
CA TRP A 54 4.57 5.31 -6.53
C TRP A 54 4.57 6.34 -7.66
N GLY A 55 4.57 7.64 -7.34
CA GLY A 55 4.57 8.72 -8.33
C GLY A 55 5.94 9.03 -8.95
N LEU A 56 7.03 8.83 -8.20
CA LEU A 56 8.41 9.15 -8.62
C LEU A 56 9.12 8.00 -9.35
N THR A 57 8.63 6.75 -9.26
CA THR A 57 9.13 5.63 -10.07
C THR A 57 8.16 5.35 -11.21
N PRO A 58 8.58 5.32 -12.49
CA PRO A 58 7.67 5.25 -13.62
C PRO A 58 6.80 4.00 -13.54
N VAL A 59 5.53 4.27 -13.25
CA VAL A 59 4.39 3.36 -13.05
C VAL A 59 4.29 2.26 -14.11
N THR A 60 4.76 2.54 -15.33
CA THR A 60 4.70 1.65 -16.49
C THR A 60 5.62 0.42 -16.41
N GLU A 61 6.84 0.57 -15.88
CA GLU A 61 7.80 -0.55 -15.75
C GLU A 61 7.35 -1.52 -14.67
N ARG A 62 6.91 -0.97 -13.52
CA ARG A 62 6.57 -1.74 -12.33
C ARG A 62 5.26 -2.49 -12.49
N LEU A 63 4.25 -1.88 -13.11
CA LEU A 63 3.00 -2.56 -13.45
C LEU A 63 3.23 -3.67 -14.48
N ARG A 64 4.12 -3.48 -15.47
CA ARG A 64 4.48 -4.56 -16.42
C ARG A 64 5.22 -5.70 -15.75
N ALA A 65 6.12 -5.42 -14.80
CA ALA A 65 6.83 -6.45 -14.05
C ALA A 65 5.88 -7.27 -13.16
N LEU A 66 4.95 -6.60 -12.48
CA LEU A 66 3.91 -7.24 -11.68
C LEU A 66 2.91 -8.02 -12.53
N ASP A 67 2.51 -7.50 -13.68
CA ASP A 67 1.63 -8.19 -14.63
C ASP A 67 2.29 -9.47 -15.15
N ARG A 68 3.59 -9.42 -15.50
CA ARG A 68 4.35 -10.64 -15.86
C ARG A 68 4.44 -11.63 -14.70
N ALA A 69 4.67 -11.17 -13.48
CA ALA A 69 4.74 -12.03 -12.31
C ALA A 69 3.38 -12.69 -12.01
N LEU A 70 2.27 -11.96 -12.16
CA LEU A 70 0.91 -12.48 -11.99
C LEU A 70 0.54 -13.47 -13.09
N VAL A 71 0.90 -13.19 -14.35
CA VAL A 71 0.71 -14.12 -15.47
C VAL A 71 1.52 -15.39 -15.26
N GLY A 72 2.74 -15.29 -14.72
CA GLY A 72 3.56 -16.44 -14.35
C GLY A 72 3.01 -17.24 -13.16
N ALA A 73 2.32 -16.58 -12.23
CA ALA A 73 1.70 -17.21 -11.06
C ALA A 73 0.30 -17.79 -11.33
N ARG A 74 -0.28 -17.57 -12.52
CA ARG A 74 -1.57 -18.15 -12.89
C ARG A 74 -1.39 -19.67 -13.02
N PRO A 75 -2.07 -20.50 -12.21
CA PRO A 75 -1.95 -21.94 -12.33
C PRO A 75 -2.46 -22.33 -13.72
N ARG A 76 -1.64 -23.02 -14.51
CA ARG A 76 -2.09 -23.65 -15.75
C ARG A 76 -3.21 -24.61 -15.37
N GLY A 77 -4.45 -24.22 -15.66
CA GLY A 77 -5.60 -25.09 -15.49
C GLY A 77 -5.40 -26.39 -16.26
N PRO A 78 -5.91 -27.52 -15.76
CA PRO A 78 -5.56 -28.83 -16.29
C PRO A 78 -5.97 -28.91 -17.76
N GLU A 79 -4.97 -29.16 -18.61
CA GLU A 79 -5.13 -29.50 -20.00
C GLU A 79 -5.92 -30.82 -20.07
N LYS A 80 -7.24 -30.72 -20.19
CA LYS A 80 -8.09 -31.88 -20.48
C LYS A 80 -7.84 -32.29 -21.93
N ARG A 81 -7.02 -33.31 -22.10
CA ARG A 81 -7.02 -34.15 -23.30
C ARG A 81 -7.33 -35.58 -22.90
#